data_AF-A0A1B6F058-F1
#
_entry.id   AF-A0A1B6F058-F1
#
_cell.length_a   1.000
_cell.length_b   1.000
_cell.length_c   1.000
_cell.angle_alpha   90.00
_cell.angle_beta   90.00
_cell.angle_gamma   90.00
#
_symmetry.space_group_name_H-M   'P 1'
#
loop_
_entity.id
_entity.type
_entity.pdbx_description
1 polymer ?
#
loop_
_entity_poly.entity_id
_entity_poly.type
_entity_poly.pdbx_seq_one_letter_code
_entity_poly.pdbx_strand_id
1 'polypeptide(L)'
;NLLTEREHGFLAGRSTTTALTDLVEHIINNIEEGKNVTSTFLDLSKAFDCLDHRLVLAKISSLGIKDTALQWFKSYLSERKQVVTVQQTINGITRTAISPPLAMTRGVPQGSVLGP
;
A
#
# COMPACT_ATOMS: atom_id res chain seq x y z
N ASN A 1 12.28 0.45 17.63
CA ASN A 1 12.06 0.39 16.17
C ASN A 1 10.58 0.34 15.88
N LEU A 2 10.09 1.24 15.01
CA LEU A 2 8.68 1.26 14.61
C LEU A 2 8.33 0.15 13.62
N LEU A 3 9.29 -0.20 12.76
CA LEU A 3 9.17 -1.25 11.76
C LEU A 3 9.98 -2.47 12.19
N THR A 4 9.55 -3.66 11.75
CA THR A 4 10.28 -4.90 11.97
C THR A 4 11.55 -4.94 11.10
N GLU A 5 12.62 -5.55 11.59
CA GLU A 5 13.87 -5.72 10.85
C GLU A 5 13.72 -6.65 9.63
N ARG A 6 12.62 -7.42 9.59
CA ARG A 6 12.22 -8.29 8.47
C ARG A 6 11.29 -7.60 7.47
N GLU A 7 11.10 -6.28 7.59
CA GLU A 7 10.39 -5.50 6.58
C GLU A 7 11.38 -5.17 5.46
N HIS A 8 11.02 -5.50 4.22
CA HIS A 8 11.86 -5.22 3.06
C HIS A 8 11.18 -4.29 2.05
N GLY A 9 9.87 -4.07 2.17
CA GLY A 9 9.11 -3.17 1.32
C GLY A 9 9.37 -1.72 1.66
N PHE A 10 9.54 -0.87 0.64
CA PHE A 10 9.58 0.60 0.77
C PHE A 10 10.62 1.14 1.76
N LEU A 11 11.71 0.40 2.02
CA LEU A 11 12.79 0.79 2.91
C LEU A 11 14.11 0.97 2.14
N ALA A 12 14.81 2.07 2.42
CA ALA A 12 16.12 2.32 1.84
C ALA A 12 17.11 1.21 2.26
N GLY A 13 17.88 0.70 1.30
CA GLY A 13 18.84 -0.39 1.52
C GLY A 13 18.23 -1.79 1.65
N ARG A 14 16.90 -1.93 1.52
CA ARG A 14 16.20 -3.21 1.43
C ARG A 14 15.61 -3.38 0.03
N SER A 15 15.44 -4.63 -0.38
CA SER A 15 14.90 -4.99 -1.69
C SER A 15 14.22 -6.37 -1.65
N THR A 16 13.53 -6.72 -2.74
CA THR A 16 12.99 -8.08 -2.93
C THR A 16 14.09 -9.15 -2.88
N THR A 17 15.31 -8.83 -3.33
CA THR A 17 16.46 -9.73 -3.21
C THR A 17 16.81 -9.99 -1.75
N THR A 18 16.90 -8.94 -0.92
CA THR A 18 17.20 -9.12 0.51
C THR A 18 16.11 -9.95 1.21
N ALA A 19 14.83 -9.76 0.84
CA ALA A 19 13.74 -10.54 1.41
C ALA A 19 13.84 -12.03 1.04
N LEU A 20 14.17 -12.30 -0.22
CA LEU A 20 14.33 -13.67 -0.71
C LEU A 20 15.54 -14.36 -0.09
N THR A 21 16.68 -13.65 0.03
CA THR A 21 17.88 -14.16 0.69
C THR A 21 17.58 -14.53 2.14
N ASP A 22 16.99 -13.61 2.92
CA ASP A 22 16.64 -13.86 4.33
C ASP A 22 15.69 -15.06 4.49
N LEU A 23 14.71 -15.20 3.59
CA LEU A 23 13.79 -16.35 3.59
C LEU A 23 14.50 -17.67 3.27
N VAL A 24 15.33 -17.69 2.23
CA VAL A 24 16.05 -18.89 1.79
C VAL A 24 17.04 -19.36 2.84
N GLU A 25 17.80 -18.44 3.44
CA GLU A 25 18.72 -18.75 4.54
C GLU A 25 17.95 -19.34 5.74
N HIS A 26 16.80 -18.76 6.10
CA HIS A 26 15.96 -19.30 7.16
C HIS A 26 15.48 -20.73 6.88
N ILE A 27 15.09 -21.01 5.63
CA ILE A 27 14.66 -22.35 5.22
C ILE A 27 15.83 -23.35 5.30
N ILE A 28 16.99 -23.00 4.74
CA ILE A 28 18.18 -23.87 4.71
C ILE A 28 18.60 -24.22 6.13
N ASN A 29 18.77 -23.22 7.01
CA ASN A 29 19.24 -23.44 8.38
C ASN A 29 18.32 -24.40 9.16
N ASN A 30 16.99 -24.27 9.01
CA ASN A 30 16.06 -25.16 9.71
C ASN A 30 16.07 -26.58 9.13
N ILE A 31 16.23 -26.73 7.81
CA ILE A 31 16.35 -28.06 7.18
C ILE A 31 17.63 -28.75 7.64
N GLU A 32 18.75 -28.04 7.72
CA GLU A 32 20.04 -28.57 8.21
C GLU A 32 19.97 -29.02 9.68
N GLU A 33 19.15 -28.36 10.49
CA GLU A 33 18.85 -28.76 11.87
C GLU A 33 17.85 -29.93 11.97
N GLY A 34 17.41 -30.50 10.85
CA GLY A 34 16.44 -31.59 10.81
C GLY A 34 15.00 -31.18 11.14
N LYS A 35 14.69 -29.89 11.07
CA LYS A 35 13.34 -29.36 11.33
C LYS A 35 12.50 -29.35 10.04
N ASN A 36 11.19 -29.48 10.22
CA ASN A 36 10.23 -29.27 9.13
C ASN A 36 9.93 -27.78 9.00
N VAL A 37 9.96 -27.27 7.77
CA VAL A 37 9.65 -25.87 7.46
C VAL A 37 8.36 -25.81 6.66
N THR A 38 7.47 -24.88 7.00
CA THR A 38 6.23 -24.61 6.27
C THR A 38 6.04 -23.12 6.14
N SER A 39 5.65 -22.67 4.95
CA SER A 39 5.45 -21.24 4.65
C SER A 39 4.00 -20.96 4.30
N THR A 40 3.47 -19.84 4.80
CA THR A 40 2.16 -19.30 4.42
C THR A 40 2.37 -17.94 3.76
N PHE A 41 1.93 -17.82 2.51
CA PHE A 41 2.00 -16.58 1.77
C PHE A 41 0.63 -15.90 1.81
N LEU A 42 0.61 -14.63 2.19
CA LEU A 42 -0.59 -13.81 2.31
C LEU A 42 -0.46 -12.62 1.37
N ASP A 43 -1.52 -12.34 0.62
CA ASP A 43 -1.63 -11.14 -0.21
C ASP A 43 -2.94 -10.41 0.09
N LEU A 44 -2.87 -9.09 0.21
CA LEU A 44 -4.01 -8.25 0.51
C LEU A 44 -4.61 -7.70 -0.78
N SER A 45 -5.80 -8.17 -1.14
CA SER A 45 -6.53 -7.65 -2.29
C SER A 45 -6.79 -6.15 -2.14
N LYS A 46 -6.31 -5.37 -3.12
CA LYS A 46 -6.49 -3.90 -3.17
C LYS A 46 -6.02 -3.21 -1.87
N ALA A 47 -4.86 -3.61 -1.35
CA ALA A 47 -4.35 -3.16 -0.06
C ALA A 47 -4.47 -1.64 0.15
N PHE A 48 -4.07 -0.86 -0.85
CA PHE A 48 -4.10 0.60 -0.79
C PHE A 48 -5.48 1.22 -1.02
N ASP A 49 -6.40 0.57 -1.74
CA ASP A 49 -7.76 1.08 -1.95
C ASP A 49 -8.68 0.79 -0.76
N CYS A 50 -8.30 -0.16 0.09
CA CYS A 50 -9.11 -0.64 1.21
C CYS A 50 -8.80 0.04 2.55
N LEU A 51 -7.82 0.96 2.59
CA LEU A 51 -7.40 1.63 3.83
C LEU A 51 -8.48 2.56 4.39
N ASP A 52 -8.99 2.25 5.58
CA ASP A 52 -9.90 3.15 6.29
C ASP A 52 -9.16 4.43 6.74
N HIS A 53 -9.65 5.59 6.34
CA HIS A 53 -9.00 6.88 6.63
C HIS A 53 -8.90 7.15 8.13
N ARG A 54 -9.90 6.71 8.91
CA ARG A 54 -9.95 6.93 10.36
C ARG A 54 -8.88 6.09 11.05
N LEU A 55 -8.71 4.83 10.64
CA LEU A 55 -7.65 3.96 11.14
C LEU A 55 -6.26 4.46 10.75
N VAL A 56 -6.07 4.93 9.52
CA VAL A 56 -4.79 5.51 9.08
C VAL A 56 -4.43 6.73 9.94
N LEU A 57 -5.37 7.67 10.13
CA LEU A 57 -5.14 8.86 10.95
C LEU A 57 -4.89 8.52 12.43
N ALA A 58 -5.63 7.56 12.98
CA ALA A 58 -5.40 7.08 14.35
C ALA A 58 -4.01 6.46 14.50
N LYS A 59 -3.58 5.64 13.53
CA LYS A 59 -2.25 5.05 13.53
C LYS A 59 -1.19 6.15 13.45
N ILE A 60 -1.28 7.07 12.49
CA ILE A 60 -0.34 8.19 12.32
C ILE A 60 -0.24 9.02 13.61
N SER A 61 -1.37 9.31 14.26
CA SER A 61 -1.38 10.02 15.54
C SER A 61 -0.69 9.25 16.66
N SER A 62 -0.90 7.93 16.74
CA SER A 62 -0.24 7.07 17.72
C SER A 62 1.29 7.00 17.54
N LEU A 63 1.78 7.31 16.34
CA LEU A 63 3.22 7.41 16.04
C LEU A 63 3.84 8.74 16.47
N GLY A 64 3.05 9.63 17.06
CA GLY A 64 3.51 10.93 17.54
C GLY A 64 3.34 12.08 16.54
N ILE A 65 2.78 11.84 15.35
CA ILE A 65 2.47 12.91 14.39
C ILE A 65 1.21 13.65 14.87
N LYS A 66 1.35 14.94 15.18
CA LYS A 66 0.31 15.77 15.81
C LYS A 66 0.13 17.10 15.09
N ASP A 67 -0.85 17.86 15.56
CA ASP A 67 -1.12 19.25 15.17
C ASP A 67 -1.17 19.45 13.65
N THR A 68 -0.41 20.41 13.12
CA THR A 68 -0.42 20.79 11.70
C THR A 68 -0.12 19.61 10.78
N ALA A 69 0.82 18.73 11.14
CA ALA A 69 1.15 17.57 10.32
C ALA A 69 -0.01 16.57 10.25
N LEU A 70 -0.69 16.31 11.38
CA LEU A 70 -1.86 15.44 11.41
C LEU A 70 -3.03 16.05 10.63
N GLN A 71 -3.24 17.36 10.73
CA GLN A 71 -4.26 18.05 9.93
C GLN A 71 -3.96 17.98 8.43
N TRP A 72 -2.68 18.07 8.06
CA TRP A 72 -2.25 17.90 6.67
C TRP A 72 -2.57 16.50 6.14
N PHE A 73 -2.27 15.43 6.89
CA PHE A 73 -2.68 14.07 6.51
C PHE A 73 -4.20 13.91 6.43
N LYS A 74 -4.94 14.51 7.36
CA LYS A 74 -6.41 14.52 7.32
C LYS A 74 -6.91 15.20 6.04
N SER A 75 -6.35 16.35 5.68
CA SER A 75 -6.68 17.05 4.44
C SER A 75 -6.33 16.24 3.20
N TYR A 76 -5.22 15.51 3.21
CA TYR A 76 -4.81 14.66 2.10
C TYR A 76 -5.79 13.49 1.84
N LEU A 77 -6.36 12.91 2.90
CA LEU A 77 -7.30 11.79 2.81
C LEU A 77 -8.77 12.22 2.64
N SER A 78 -9.16 13.39 3.13
CA SER A 78 -10.56 13.83 3.18
C SER A 78 -11.09 14.37 1.85
N GLU A 79 -12.41 14.31 1.67
CA GLU A 79 -13.16 14.92 0.54
C GLU A 79 -12.69 14.49 -0.87
N ARG A 80 -12.08 13.32 -0.95
CA ARG A 80 -11.62 12.74 -2.21
C ARG A 80 -12.80 12.23 -3.04
N LYS A 81 -12.69 12.39 -4.35
CA LYS A 81 -13.66 11.87 -5.33
C LYS A 81 -12.89 11.16 -6.45
N GLN A 82 -13.51 10.14 -7.01
CA GLN A 82 -13.01 9.39 -8.16
C GLN A 82 -13.99 9.44 -9.32
N VAL A 83 -13.47 9.36 -10.54
CA VAL A 83 -14.22 9.19 -11.78
C VAL A 83 -13.55 8.10 -12.61
N VAL A 84 -14.34 7.43 -13.45
CA VAL A 84 -13.82 6.48 -14.45
C VAL A 84 -13.93 7.12 -15.82
N THR A 85 -12.81 7.16 -16.54
CA THR A 85 -12.75 7.62 -17.93
C THR A 85 -12.51 6.43 -18.83
N VAL A 86 -13.39 6.21 -19.81
CA VAL A 86 -13.25 5.16 -20.82
C VAL A 86 -13.09 5.83 -22.18
N GLN A 87 -12.05 5.44 -22.91
CA GLN A 87 -11.80 5.89 -24.27
C GLN A 87 -11.99 4.74 -25.24
N GLN A 88 -12.69 4.99 -26.35
CA GLN A 88 -12.94 4.02 -27.39
C GLN A 88 -12.69 4.63 -28.77
N THR A 89 -11.85 3.98 -29.57
CA THR A 89 -11.58 4.38 -30.95
C THR A 89 -12.28 3.43 -31.91
N ILE A 90 -13.16 3.95 -32.77
CA ILE A 90 -13.86 3.19 -33.82
C ILE A 90 -13.68 3.92 -35.14
N ASN A 91 -13.19 3.22 -36.17
CA ASN A 91 -12.93 3.77 -37.51
C ASN A 91 -12.07 5.06 -37.47
N GLY A 92 -11.05 5.09 -36.61
CA GLY A 92 -10.17 6.25 -36.43
C GLY A 92 -10.75 7.39 -35.59
N ILE A 93 -12.00 7.31 -35.13
CA ILE A 93 -12.64 8.32 -34.29
C ILE A 93 -12.57 7.88 -32.83
N THR A 94 -11.95 8.69 -31.97
CA THR A 94 -11.86 8.44 -30.52
C THR A 94 -12.99 9.15 -29.79
N ARG A 95 -13.73 8.40 -28.97
CA ARG A 95 -14.79 8.89 -28.08
C ARG A 95 -14.37 8.65 -26.63
N THR A 96 -14.67 9.61 -25.77
CA THR A 96 -14.40 9.54 -24.33
C THR A 96 -15.71 9.60 -23.57
N ALA A 97 -15.92 8.67 -22.63
CA ALA A 97 -16.99 8.69 -21.66
C ALA A 97 -16.40 8.86 -20.25
N ILE A 98 -17.03 9.69 -19.42
CA ILE A 98 -16.59 9.97 -18.05
C ILE A 98 -17.77 9.72 -17.11
N SER A 99 -17.54 8.98 -16.01
CA SER A 99 -18.55 8.77 -14.98
C SER A 99 -18.80 10.03 -14.14
N PRO A 100 -19.96 10.14 -13.47
CA PRO A 100 -20.12 11.11 -12.39
C PRO A 100 -19.07 10.91 -11.28
N PRO A 101 -18.67 11.96 -10.55
CA PRO A 101 -17.79 11.85 -9.41
C PRO A 101 -18.41 11.02 -8.28
N LEU A 102 -17.64 10.06 -7.76
CA LEU A 102 -17.99 9.24 -6.61
C LEU A 102 -17.10 9.59 -5.42
N ALA A 103 -17.69 9.87 -4.26
CA ALA A 103 -16.93 10.13 -3.04
C ALA A 103 -16.14 8.89 -2.60
N MET A 104 -14.90 9.09 -2.17
CA MET A 104 -14.03 8.04 -1.65
C MET A 104 -14.01 8.11 -0.12
N THR A 105 -14.40 7.01 0.53
CA THR A 105 -14.42 6.88 2.00
C THR A 105 -13.27 6.03 2.54
N ARG A 106 -12.48 5.45 1.64
CA ARG A 106 -11.33 4.60 1.94
C ARG A 106 -10.31 4.67 0.82
N GLY A 107 -9.13 4.17 1.12
CA GLY A 107 -7.99 4.05 0.25
C GLY A 107 -7.12 5.30 0.22
N VAL A 108 -5.94 5.17 -0.39
CA VAL A 108 -5.01 6.26 -0.63
C VAL A 108 -4.80 6.47 -2.13
N PRO A 109 -4.50 7.70 -2.59
CA PRO A 109 -4.13 7.94 -3.98
C PRO A 109 -2.85 7.18 -4.37
N GLN A 110 -3.00 6.07 -5.11
CA GLN A 110 -1.88 5.31 -5.66
C GLN A 110 -1.15 6.12 -6.75
N GLY A 111 0.18 6.00 -6.79
CA GLY A 111 1.03 6.78 -7.71
C GLY A 111 1.32 8.19 -7.21
N SER A 112 0.99 8.49 -5.96
CA SER A 112 1.45 9.70 -5.27
C SER A 112 2.66 9.40 -4.40
N VAL A 113 3.37 10.43 -3.94
CA VAL A 113 4.55 10.25 -3.06
C VAL A 113 4.23 9.47 -1.77
N LEU A 114 2.98 9.58 -1.27
CA LEU A 114 2.54 8.94 -0.03
C LEU A 114 1.73 7.66 -0.22
N GLY A 115 1.27 7.39 -1.44
CA GLY A 115 0.53 6.19 -1.80
C GLY A 115 1.39 5.36 -2.75
N PRO A 116 2.22 4.45 -2.22
CA PRO A 116 3.07 3.58 -3.02
C PRO A 116 2.31 2.70 -4.00
#